data_AF-A0A969NI12-F1
#
_entry.id   AF-A0A969NI12-F1
#
_cell.length_a   1.000
_cell.length_b   1.000
_cell.length_c   1.000
_cell.angle_alpha   90.00
_cell.angle_beta   90.00
_cell.angle_gamma   90.00
#
_symmetry.space_group_name_H-M   'P 1'
#
loop_
_entity.id
_entity.type
_entity.pdbx_description
1 polymer ?
#
loop_
_entity_poly.entity_id
_entity_poly.type
_entity_poly.pdbx_seq_one_letter_code
_entity_poly.pdbx_strand_id
1 'polypeptide(L)'
;MNLIYKITIIFLISLGFNKSFAADETQPYAVSRIPKVLLLNANAVIRNNQMIQTIENINQSKIKIKRTITLLNEKASDYRFSVFHTTNS
;
A
#
# COMPACT_ATOMS: atom_id res chain seq x y z
N MET A 1 17.57 -46.03 -20.62
CA MET A 1 17.24 -44.58 -20.53
C MET A 1 18.54 -43.80 -20.71
N ASN A 2 18.71 -43.12 -21.85
CA ASN A 2 19.99 -42.57 -22.31
C ASN A 2 20.55 -41.52 -21.33
N LEU A 3 21.84 -41.60 -21.03
CA LEU A 3 22.58 -40.70 -20.13
C LEU A 3 22.36 -39.21 -20.51
N ILE A 4 22.27 -38.94 -21.81
CA ILE A 4 21.99 -37.62 -22.38
C ILE A 4 20.63 -37.08 -21.88
N TYR A 5 19.58 -37.90 -21.86
CA TYR A 5 18.25 -37.47 -21.40
C TYR A 5 18.23 -37.10 -19.92
N LYS A 6 19.04 -37.77 -19.07
CA LYS A 6 19.13 -37.45 -17.64
C LYS A 6 19.77 -36.08 -17.42
N ILE A 7 20.81 -35.74 -18.18
CA ILE A 7 21.50 -34.44 -18.07
C ILE A 7 20.59 -33.30 -18.52
N THR A 8 19.84 -33.49 -19.62
CA THR A 8 18.91 -32.47 -20.13
C THR A 8 17.77 -32.18 -19.15
N ILE A 9 17.24 -33.20 -18.47
CA ILE A 9 16.18 -33.04 -17.47
C ILE A 9 16.69 -32.26 -16.24
N ILE A 10 17.91 -32.55 -15.77
CA ILE A 10 18.52 -31.83 -14.64
C ILE A 10 18.76 -30.35 -14.99
N PHE A 11 19.19 -30.08 -16.22
CA PHE A 11 19.38 -28.71 -16.71
C PHE A 11 18.06 -27.92 -16.80
N LEU A 12 16.99 -28.56 -17.27
CA LEU A 12 15.65 -27.95 -17.33
C LEU A 12 15.07 -27.64 -15.94
N ILE A 13 15.29 -28.53 -14.96
CA ILE A 13 14.87 -28.30 -13.57
C ILE A 13 15.66 -27.13 -12.97
N SER A 14 16.97 -27.03 -13.23
CA SER A 14 17.80 -25.92 -12.74
C SER A 14 17.38 -24.55 -13.28
N LEU A 15 16.94 -24.48 -14.54
CA LEU A 15 16.43 -23.23 -15.14
C LEU A 15 15.07 -22.79 -14.57
N GLY A 16 14.24 -23.73 -14.11
CA GLY A 16 12.90 -23.46 -13.59
C GLY A 16 12.85 -22.90 -12.16
N PHE A 17 13.89 -23.09 -11.34
CA PHE A 17 13.87 -22.74 -9.92
C PHE A 17 14.30 -21.31 -9.57
N ASN A 18 14.82 -20.52 -10.52
CA ASN A 18 15.36 -19.19 -10.24
C ASN A 18 14.32 -18.05 -10.20
N LYS A 19 13.01 -18.35 -10.24
CA LYS A 19 11.95 -17.32 -10.23
C LYS A 19 11.35 -17.06 -8.83
N SER A 20 11.81 -17.76 -7.81
CA SER A 20 11.21 -17.68 -6.47
C SER A 20 12.19 -17.12 -5.45
N PHE A 21 12.53 -15.82 -5.49
CA PHE A 21 12.95 -15.10 -4.28
C PHE A 21 12.91 -13.59 -4.56
N ALA A 22 12.45 -12.82 -3.58
CA ALA A 22 12.22 -11.37 -3.59
C ALA A 22 10.87 -10.89 -4.17
N ALA A 23 9.76 -11.46 -3.70
CA ALA A 23 8.61 -10.59 -3.42
C ALA A 23 9.00 -9.76 -2.20
N ASP A 24 9.52 -8.55 -2.43
CA ASP A 24 9.64 -7.54 -1.39
C ASP A 24 8.21 -7.24 -0.95
N GLU A 25 7.77 -7.82 0.17
CA GLU A 25 6.47 -7.52 0.77
C GLU A 25 6.51 -6.08 1.23
N THR A 26 6.28 -5.15 0.30
CA THR A 26 6.30 -3.73 0.57
C THR A 26 5.09 -3.42 1.44
N GLN A 27 5.23 -3.52 2.76
CA GLN A 27 4.21 -3.10 3.71
C GLN A 27 4.07 -1.58 3.60
N PRO A 28 3.04 -1.06 2.90
CA PRO A 28 3.01 0.36 2.54
C PRO A 28 2.79 1.24 3.78
N TYR A 29 2.31 0.67 4.88
CA TYR A 29 1.98 1.35 6.12
C TYR A 29 2.86 0.97 7.31
N ALA A 30 3.99 0.29 7.09
CA ALA A 30 4.90 -0.07 8.17
C ALA A 30 5.34 1.17 8.96
N VAL A 31 5.34 1.07 10.30
CA VAL A 31 5.76 2.15 11.21
C VAL A 31 7.22 2.54 10.95
N SER A 32 8.06 1.57 10.57
CA SER A 32 9.46 1.79 10.19
C SER A 32 9.66 2.75 9.02
N ARG A 33 8.65 2.92 8.16
CA ARG A 33 8.66 3.87 7.04
C ARG A 33 8.28 5.30 7.46
N ILE A 34 7.93 5.54 8.72
CA ILE A 34 7.69 6.90 9.25
C ILE A 34 9.04 7.56 9.55
N PRO A 35 9.28 8.79 9.09
CA PRO A 35 10.43 9.58 9.54
C PRO A 35 10.50 9.63 11.07
N LYS A 36 11.66 9.31 11.65
CA LYS A 36 11.86 9.26 13.12
C LYS A 36 11.42 10.55 13.82
N VAL A 37 11.61 11.70 13.19
CA VAL A 37 11.19 13.01 13.71
C VAL A 37 9.68 13.11 13.94
N LEU A 38 8.87 12.45 13.12
CA LEU A 38 7.41 12.41 13.27
C LEU A 38 6.98 11.41 14.35
N LEU A 39 7.71 10.30 14.51
CA LEU A 39 7.44 9.33 15.57
C LEU A 39 7.58 9.93 16.98
N LEU A 40 8.50 10.87 17.15
CA LEU A 40 8.80 11.48 18.45
C LEU A 40 7.84 12.62 18.82
N ASN A 41 7.28 13.32 17.82
CA ASN A 41 6.59 14.60 18.05
C ASN A 41 5.14 14.63 17.55
N ALA A 42 4.68 13.62 16.81
CA ALA A 42 3.33 13.59 16.27
C ALA A 42 2.46 12.54 16.98
N ASN A 43 1.20 12.89 17.23
CA ASN A 43 0.21 11.92 17.71
C ASN A 43 -0.32 11.03 16.56
N ALA A 44 -0.33 11.55 15.34
CA ALA A 44 -0.76 10.84 14.14
C ALA A 44 0.01 11.32 12.91
N VAL A 45 0.11 10.47 11.89
CA VAL A 45 0.77 10.78 10.62
C VAL A 45 -0.15 10.44 9.45
N ILE A 46 -0.36 11.41 8.56
CA ILE A 46 -1.09 11.18 7.31
C ILE A 46 -0.14 10.46 6.34
N ARG A 47 -0.54 9.26 5.89
CA ARG A 47 0.23 8.41 4.96
C ARG A 47 -0.16 8.65 3.52
N ASN A 48 -1.43 8.93 3.30
CA ASN A 48 -1.99 9.18 1.98
C ASN A 48 -3.13 10.18 2.12
N ASN A 49 -3.24 11.09 1.15
CA ASN A 49 -4.32 12.07 1.07
C ASN A 49 -4.63 12.32 -0.41
N GLN A 50 -5.59 11.56 -0.94
CA GLN A 50 -5.99 11.61 -2.33
C GLN A 50 -7.42 12.15 -2.44
N MET A 51 -7.61 13.08 -3.35
CA MET A 51 -8.93 13.53 -3.79
C MET A 51 -9.12 13.04 -5.23
N ILE A 52 -10.21 12.31 -5.46
CA ILE A 52 -10.60 11.83 -6.78
C ILE A 52 -11.90 12.55 -7.11
N GLN A 53 -11.87 13.44 -8.08
CA GLN A 53 -13.07 14.06 -8.63
C GLN A 53 -13.40 13.39 -9.96
N THR A 54 -14.61 12.86 -10.06
CA THR A 54 -15.15 12.26 -11.28
C THR A 54 -16.27 13.14 -11.78
N ILE A 55 -16.13 13.70 -12.98
CA ILE A 55 -17.22 14.43 -13.65
C ILE A 55 -18.09 13.40 -14.36
N GLU A 56 -19.36 13.27 -13.96
CA GLU A 56 -20.29 12.30 -14.56
C GLU A 56 -21.07 12.94 -15.73
N ASN A 57 -21.44 14.22 -15.60
CA ASN A 57 -22.02 15.04 -16.65
C ASN A 57 -21.78 16.53 -16.36
N ILE A 58 -22.25 17.43 -17.23
CA ILE A 58 -22.03 18.89 -17.13
C ILE A 58 -22.49 19.46 -15.77
N ASN A 59 -23.51 18.85 -15.16
CA ASN A 59 -24.12 19.31 -13.91
C ASN A 59 -23.88 18.37 -12.73
N GLN A 60 -23.03 17.35 -12.86
CA GLN A 60 -22.85 16.33 -11.84
C GLN A 60 -21.38 15.92 -11.72
N SER A 61 -20.84 16.09 -10.52
CA SER A 61 -19.53 15.56 -10.17
C SER A 61 -19.57 14.79 -8.86
N LYS A 62 -18.74 13.75 -8.76
CA LYS A 62 -18.53 12.97 -7.54
C LYS A 62 -17.13 13.24 -7.02
N ILE A 63 -17.03 13.64 -5.76
CA ILE A 63 -15.75 13.79 -5.07
C ILE A 63 -15.59 12.64 -4.09
N LYS A 64 -14.48 11.90 -4.22
CA LYS A 64 -14.08 10.83 -3.32
C LYS A 64 -12.74 11.15 -2.70
N ILE A 65 -12.73 11.29 -1.37
CA ILE A 65 -11.50 11.51 -0.61
C ILE A 65 -11.04 10.17 -0.04
N LYS A 66 -9.82 9.76 -0.38
CA LYS A 66 -9.13 8.61 0.21
C LYS A 66 -8.00 9.13 1.10
N ARG A 67 -8.13 8.95 2.41
CA ARG A 67 -7.11 9.34 3.38
C ARG A 67 -6.71 8.13 4.21
N THR A 68 -5.41 8.00 4.47
CA THR A 68 -4.88 6.99 5.39
C THR A 68 -4.09 7.69 6.47
N ILE A 69 -4.40 7.40 7.73
CA ILE A 69 -3.77 8.00 8.91
C ILE A 69 -3.24 6.86 9.78
N THR A 70 -1.96 6.96 10.19
CA THR A 70 -1.40 6.10 11.23
C THR A 70 -1.50 6.83 12.56
N LEU A 71 -2.18 6.23 13.55
CA LEU A 71 -2.26 6.74 14.90
C LEU A 71 -1.07 6.20 15.70
N LEU A 72 -0.32 7.08 16.37
CA LEU A 72 0.93 6.72 17.05
C LEU A 72 0.76 6.57 18.56
N ASN A 73 -0.27 7.18 19.15
CA ASN A 73 -0.55 7.10 20.58
C ASN A 73 -2.04 7.32 20.89
N GLU A 74 -2.41 7.23 22.17
CA GLU A 74 -3.78 7.34 22.64
C GLU A 74 -4.39 8.74 22.45
N LYS A 75 -3.56 9.79 22.49
CA LYS A 75 -4.00 11.18 22.23
C LYS A 75 -4.44 11.38 20.78
N ALA A 76 -4.22 10.40 19.91
CA ALA A 76 -4.65 10.41 18.54
C ALA A 76 -6.07 9.86 18.32
N SER A 77 -6.79 9.53 19.40
CA SER A 77 -8.17 9.02 19.38
C SER A 77 -9.11 9.84 18.50
N ASP A 78 -8.94 11.16 18.53
CA ASP A 78 -9.81 12.12 17.85
C ASP A 78 -9.71 12.03 16.32
N TYR A 79 -8.64 11.43 15.81
CA TYR A 79 -8.43 11.22 14.36
C TYR A 79 -8.99 9.89 13.85
N ARG A 80 -9.58 9.03 14.71
CA ARG A 80 -10.16 7.74 14.29
C ARG A 80 -11.35 7.88 13.36
N PHE A 81 -12.15 8.92 13.55
CA PHE A 81 -13.36 9.16 12.80
C PHE A 81 -13.19 10.45 11.99
N SER A 82 -12.65 10.36 10.78
CA SER A 82 -12.73 11.48 9.85
C SER A 82 -14.19 11.65 9.42
N VAL A 83 -14.82 12.76 9.81
CA VAL A 83 -16.16 13.13 9.35
C VAL A 83 -16.12 13.22 7.83
N PHE A 84 -16.78 12.28 7.14
CA PHE A 84 -16.94 12.33 5.69
C PHE A 84 -18.03 13.33 5.36
N HIS A 85 -17.65 14.53 4.90
CA HIS A 85 -18.60 15.45 4.29
C HIS A 85 -18.86 15.00 2.85
N THR A 86 -19.88 14.18 2.64
CA THR A 86 -20.45 13.95 1.30
C THR A 86 -21.22 15.20 0.92
N THR A 87 -20.58 16.10 0.17
CA THR A 87 -21.27 17.23 -0.46
C THR A 87 -21.81 16.75 -1.80
N ASN A 88 -23.13 16.57 -1.86
CA ASN A 88 -23.83 16.44 -3.13
C ASN A 88 -24.06 17.88 -3.64
N SER A 89 -23.28 18.29 -4.64
CA SER A 89 -23.48 19.54 -5.38
C SER A 89 -24.04 19.23 -6.76
#